data_AF-A0A3N5ZQ79-F1
#
_entry.id   AF-A0A3N5ZQ79-F1
#
_cell.length_a   1.000
_cell.length_b   1.000
_cell.length_c   1.000
_cell.angle_alpha   90.00
_cell.angle_beta   90.00
_cell.angle_gamma   90.00
#
_symmetry.space_group_name_H-M   'P 1'
#
loop_
_entity.id
_entity.type
_entity.pdbx_description
1 polymer ?
#
loop_
_entity_poly.entity_id
_entity_poly.type
_entity_poly.pdbx_seq_one_letter_code
_entity_poly.pdbx_strand_id
1 'polypeptide(L)'
;MQIEFGQSVIPYTLQRSNKRQTLSIQVSAQGVEVIAPIDATIQDIESKLLKKATWILQKQADFDEMIEYNTPRQFRSGEKLPYLGRQYRLKVITEPNIENASFSYKQGKFIATVSEDITPEQYRNLLYPLYKQWIMERG
;
A
#
# COMPACT_ATOMS: atom_id res chain seq x y z
N MET A 1 -2.37 21.39 -9.49
CA MET A 1 -2.57 21.59 -10.94
C MET A 1 -2.75 20.20 -11.56
N GLN A 2 -3.15 20.08 -12.83
CA GLN A 2 -3.32 18.77 -13.47
C GLN A 2 -3.11 18.84 -14.99
N ILE A 3 -2.72 17.72 -15.59
CA ILE A 3 -2.74 17.53 -17.04
C ILE A 3 -3.67 16.37 -17.40
N GLU A 4 -4.22 16.40 -18.61
CA GLU A 4 -5.02 15.32 -19.18
C GLU A 4 -4.19 14.51 -20.17
N PHE A 5 -4.21 13.19 -20.06
CA PHE A 5 -3.51 12.28 -20.96
C PHE A 5 -4.40 11.07 -21.28
N GLY A 6 -5.01 11.07 -22.46
CA GLY A 6 -6.00 10.05 -22.84
C GLY A 6 -7.24 10.15 -21.95
N GLN A 7 -7.53 9.11 -21.18
CA GLN A 7 -8.61 9.09 -20.19
C GLN A 7 -8.12 9.32 -18.75
N SER A 8 -6.82 9.58 -18.57
CA SER A 8 -6.20 9.75 -17.26
C SER A 8 -5.97 11.23 -16.95
N VAL A 9 -6.21 11.61 -15.70
CA VAL A 9 -5.84 12.92 -15.17
C VAL A 9 -4.63 12.74 -14.27
N ILE A 10 -3.55 13.48 -14.52
CA ILE A 10 -2.33 13.44 -13.70
C ILE A 10 -2.28 14.73 -12.89
N PRO A 11 -2.68 14.71 -11.60
CA PRO A 11 -2.48 15.83 -10.71
C PRO A 11 -1.00 15.99 -10.37
N TYR A 12 -0.55 17.24 -10.29
CA TYR A 12 0.81 17.56 -9.89
C TYR A 12 0.89 18.84 -9.04
N THR A 13 1.92 18.88 -8.21
CA THR A 13 2.35 20.08 -7.47
C THR A 13 3.49 20.75 -8.21
N LEU A 14 3.47 22.08 -8.27
CA LEU A 14 4.50 22.87 -8.93
C LEU A 14 5.26 23.68 -7.89
N GLN A 15 6.57 23.46 -7.82
CA GLN A 15 7.51 24.29 -7.08
C GLN A 15 8.41 25.07 -8.03
N ARG A 16 8.52 26.37 -7.81
CA ARG A 16 9.44 27.24 -8.56
C ARG A 16 10.77 27.33 -7.82
N SER A 17 11.88 27.23 -8.55
CA SER A 17 13.21 27.31 -7.98
C SER A 17 14.11 28.21 -8.80
N ASN A 18 14.79 29.15 -8.14
CA ASN A 18 15.85 29.97 -8.73
C ASN A 18 17.17 29.21 -8.91
N LYS A 19 17.34 28.04 -8.28
CA LYS A 19 18.56 27.23 -8.36
C LYS A 19 18.54 26.23 -9.52
N ARG A 20 17.35 25.94 -10.08
CA ARG A 20 17.18 24.98 -11.16
C ARG A 20 17.18 25.70 -12.49
N GLN A 21 17.99 25.22 -13.44
CA GLN A 21 17.97 25.66 -14.83
C GLN A 21 17.07 24.78 -15.71
N THR A 22 16.63 23.63 -15.20
CA THR A 22 15.83 22.66 -15.93
C THR A 22 14.66 22.15 -15.11
N LEU A 23 13.60 21.74 -15.82
CA LEU A 23 12.43 21.06 -15.27
C LEU A 23 12.79 19.67 -14.74
N SER A 24 12.48 19.44 -13.47
CA SER A 24 12.57 18.14 -12.79
C SER A 24 11.17 17.63 -12.47
N ILE A 25 10.93 16.33 -12.70
CA ILE A 25 9.68 15.66 -12.38
C ILE A 25 10.01 14.52 -11.43
N GLN A 26 9.41 14.52 -10.26
CA GLN A 26 9.54 13.50 -9.24
C GLN A 26 8.18 12.83 -9.04
N VAL A 27 8.19 11.49 -9.03
CA VAL A 27 6.99 10.68 -8.78
C VAL A 27 7.23 9.88 -7.53
N SER A 28 6.31 9.95 -6.57
CA SER A 28 6.33 9.16 -5.34
C SER A 28 4.94 8.67 -4.98
N ALA A 29 4.84 7.89 -3.90
CA ALA A 29 3.56 7.50 -3.30
C ALA A 29 2.65 8.69 -2.90
N GLN A 30 3.22 9.89 -2.72
CA GLN A 30 2.46 11.10 -2.39
C GLN A 30 1.94 11.85 -3.63
N GLY A 31 2.35 11.43 -4.84
CA GLY A 31 1.93 12.03 -6.09
C GLY A 31 3.10 12.50 -6.96
N VAL A 32 2.80 13.45 -7.86
CA VAL A 32 3.75 14.00 -8.83
C VAL A 32 4.16 15.41 -8.40
N GLU A 33 5.44 15.62 -8.20
CA GLU A 33 6.02 16.92 -7.92
C GLU A 33 6.87 17.39 -9.09
N VAL A 34 6.68 18.65 -9.47
CA VAL A 34 7.40 19.29 -10.56
C VAL A 34 8.17 20.47 -10.01
N ILE A 35 9.48 20.46 -10.20
CA ILE A 35 10.35 21.57 -9.83
C ILE A 35 10.79 22.26 -11.11
N ALA A 36 10.38 23.51 -11.30
CA ALA A 36 10.62 24.28 -12.51
C ALA A 36 11.47 25.53 -12.22
N PRO A 37 12.32 25.97 -13.17
CA PRO A 37 12.89 27.31 -13.18
C PRO A 37 11.82 28.40 -13.05
N ILE A 38 12.17 29.60 -12.57
CA ILE A 38 11.19 30.68 -12.37
C ILE A 38 10.60 31.21 -13.68
N ASP A 39 11.39 31.13 -14.75
CA ASP A 39 11.12 31.59 -16.11
C ASP A 39 10.39 30.55 -16.98
N ALA A 40 10.33 29.28 -16.56
CA ALA A 40 9.64 28.26 -17.33
C ALA A 40 8.13 28.56 -17.44
N THR A 41 7.56 28.51 -18.64
CA THR A 41 6.12 28.75 -18.79
C THR A 41 5.32 27.54 -18.34
N ILE A 42 4.05 27.72 -17.98
CA ILE A 42 3.16 26.58 -17.67
C ILE A 42 3.06 25.63 -18.86
N GLN A 43 3.02 26.18 -20.08
CA GLN A 43 2.90 25.39 -21.30
C GLN A 43 4.13 24.50 -21.55
N ASP A 44 5.33 24.98 -21.24
CA ASP A 44 6.55 24.16 -21.30
C ASP A 44 6.54 23.03 -20.27
N ILE A 45 6.01 23.31 -19.07
CA ILE A 45 5.86 22.34 -17.99
C ILE A 45 4.89 21.24 -18.41
N GLU A 46 3.69 21.61 -18.85
CA GLU A 46 2.65 20.68 -19.28
C GLU A 46 3.08 19.86 -20.49
N SER A 47 3.73 20.48 -21.49
CA SER A 47 4.30 19.77 -22.65
C SER A 47 5.32 18.72 -22.23
N LYS A 48 6.16 19.02 -21.23
CA LYS A 48 7.16 18.07 -20.73
C LYS A 48 6.54 16.96 -19.87
N LEU A 49 5.49 17.27 -19.10
CA LEU A 49 4.71 16.28 -18.38
C LEU A 49 3.99 15.33 -19.34
N LEU A 50 3.35 15.85 -20.39
CA LEU A 50 2.66 15.06 -21.42
C LEU A 50 3.62 14.08 -22.11
N LYS A 51 4.83 14.54 -22.49
CA LYS A 51 5.87 13.68 -23.06
C LYS A 51 6.32 12.55 -22.12
N LYS A 52 6.11 12.72 -20.81
CA LYS A 52 6.45 11.74 -19.77
C LYS A 52 5.23 11.05 -19.16
N ALA A 53 4.01 11.31 -19.64
CA ALA A 53 2.78 10.87 -18.99
C ALA A 53 2.73 9.34 -18.83
N THR A 54 3.08 8.57 -19.86
CA THR A 54 3.17 7.11 -19.78
C THR A 54 4.15 6.64 -18.70
N TRP A 55 5.32 7.29 -18.61
CA TRP A 55 6.32 6.96 -17.59
C TRP A 55 5.84 7.33 -16.17
N ILE A 56 5.14 8.46 -16.02
CA ILE A 56 4.55 8.90 -14.76
C ILE A 56 3.51 7.89 -14.27
N LEU A 57 2.57 7.51 -15.15
CA LEU A 57 1.52 6.54 -14.84
C LEU A 57 2.12 5.18 -14.46
N GLN A 58 3.14 4.71 -15.19
CA GLN A 58 3.83 3.47 -14.84
C GLN A 58 4.50 3.58 -13.45
N LYS A 59 5.15 4.71 -13.16
CA LYS A 59 5.77 4.91 -11.84
C LYS A 59 4.76 4.98 -10.71
N GLN A 60 3.60 5.59 -10.93
CA GLN A 60 2.50 5.59 -9.96
C GLN A 60 1.99 4.16 -9.72
N ALA A 61 1.78 3.38 -10.79
CA ALA A 61 1.38 1.98 -10.67
C ALA A 61 2.42 1.14 -9.90
N ASP A 62 3.73 1.33 -10.16
CA ASP A 62 4.79 0.66 -9.41
C ASP A 62 4.71 1.00 -7.89
N PHE A 63 4.43 2.26 -7.54
CA PHE A 63 4.25 2.67 -6.14
C PHE A 63 2.96 2.10 -5.54
N ASP A 64 1.87 2.04 -6.29
CA ASP A 64 0.61 1.45 -5.84
C ASP A 64 0.77 -0.05 -5.57
N GLU A 65 1.46 -0.78 -6.44
CA GLU A 65 1.83 -2.18 -6.21
C GLU A 65 2.72 -2.31 -4.97
N MET A 66 3.75 -1.48 -4.82
CA MET A 66 4.60 -1.48 -3.62
C MET A 66 3.79 -1.18 -2.36
N ILE A 67 2.81 -0.28 -2.40
CA ILE A 67 1.91 -0.02 -1.28
C ILE A 67 1.05 -1.26 -1.01
N GLU A 68 0.49 -1.90 -2.03
CA GLU A 68 -0.31 -3.12 -1.87
C GLU A 68 0.51 -4.24 -1.23
N TYR A 69 1.73 -4.48 -1.69
CA TYR A 69 2.64 -5.48 -1.13
C TYR A 69 3.16 -5.13 0.28
N ASN A 70 3.34 -3.83 0.58
CA ASN A 70 3.77 -3.36 1.90
C ASN A 70 2.62 -2.99 2.82
N THR A 71 1.36 -3.13 2.37
CA THR A 71 0.21 -2.85 3.21
C THR A 71 0.25 -3.86 4.35
N PRO A 72 0.27 -3.39 5.60
CA PRO A 72 0.29 -4.28 6.74
C PRO A 72 -0.94 -5.21 6.69
N ARG A 73 -0.67 -6.52 6.71
CA ARG A 73 -1.68 -7.58 6.79
C ARG A 73 -2.75 -7.24 7.81
N GLN A 74 -4.01 -7.26 7.41
CA GLN A 74 -5.12 -6.86 8.26
C GLN A 74 -5.64 -8.01 9.13
N PHE A 75 -5.20 -9.24 8.83
CA PHE A 75 -5.65 -10.48 9.47
C PHE A 75 -7.16 -10.67 9.36
N ARG A 76 -7.74 -10.28 8.21
CA ARG A 76 -9.17 -10.51 7.93
C ARG A 76 -9.40 -11.94 7.46
N SER A 77 -10.60 -12.46 7.73
CA SER A 77 -11.00 -13.78 7.23
C SER A 77 -10.92 -13.80 5.69
N GLY A 78 -10.28 -14.83 5.14
CA GLY A 78 -9.99 -14.96 3.71
C GLY A 78 -8.60 -14.47 3.29
N GLU A 79 -7.94 -13.63 4.10
CA GLU A 79 -6.59 -13.14 3.83
C GLU A 79 -5.59 -14.30 3.78
N LYS A 80 -4.61 -14.23 2.88
CA LYS A 80 -3.59 -15.26 2.71
C LYS A 80 -2.33 -14.92 3.50
N LEU A 81 -1.94 -15.78 4.42
CA LEU A 81 -0.73 -15.65 5.23
C LEU A 81 0.37 -16.61 4.77
N PRO A 82 1.64 -16.16 4.69
CA PRO A 82 2.76 -16.95 4.21
C PRO A 82 3.22 -17.96 5.26
N TYR A 83 3.41 -19.21 4.87
CA TYR A 83 4.06 -20.20 5.71
C TYR A 83 4.77 -21.23 4.86
N LEU A 84 6.05 -21.47 5.15
CA LEU A 84 6.92 -22.41 4.43
C LEU A 84 6.85 -22.27 2.90
N GLY A 85 7.00 -21.03 2.42
CA GLY A 85 6.99 -20.71 0.98
C GLY A 85 5.63 -20.84 0.28
N ARG A 86 4.56 -21.10 1.02
CA ARG A 86 3.18 -21.20 0.51
C ARG A 86 2.29 -20.15 1.17
N GLN A 87 1.13 -19.90 0.57
CA GLN A 87 0.14 -18.94 1.06
C GLN A 87 -1.10 -19.70 1.53
N TYR A 88 -1.47 -19.56 2.80
CA TYR A 88 -2.63 -20.24 3.39
C TYR A 88 -3.69 -19.24 3.83
N ARG A 89 -4.96 -19.57 3.59
CA ARG A 89 -6.08 -18.70 3.99
C ARG A 89 -6.22 -18.68 5.50
N LEU A 90 -6.44 -17.48 6.05
CA LEU A 90 -6.88 -17.24 7.41
C LEU A 90 -8.40 -17.38 7.49
N LYS A 91 -8.88 -18.08 8.51
CA LYS A 91 -10.27 -18.05 8.96
C LYS A 91 -10.26 -17.41 10.34
N VAL A 92 -10.96 -16.29 10.49
CA VAL A 92 -11.23 -15.71 11.80
C VAL A 92 -12.58 -16.23 12.30
N ILE A 93 -12.61 -16.72 13.54
CA ILE A 93 -13.79 -17.20 14.24
C ILE A 93 -14.00 -16.26 15.43
N THR A 94 -15.21 -15.75 15.58
CA THR A 94 -15.62 -14.97 16.73
C THR A 94 -16.36 -15.88 17.71
N GLU A 95 -15.99 -15.85 18.99
CA GLU A 95 -16.64 -16.64 20.03
C GLU A 95 -16.94 -15.75 21.25
N PRO A 96 -18.11 -15.91 21.90
CA PRO A 96 -18.43 -15.19 23.12
C PRO A 96 -17.67 -15.77 24.33
N ASN A 97 -17.35 -14.93 25.31
CA ASN A 97 -16.73 -15.30 26.58
C ASN A 97 -15.33 -15.93 26.48
N ILE A 98 -14.51 -15.50 25.51
CA ILE A 98 -13.09 -15.87 25.48
C ILE A 98 -12.24 -14.74 26.05
N GLU A 99 -11.34 -15.06 26.98
CA GLU A 99 -10.46 -14.06 27.59
C GLU A 99 -9.29 -13.68 26.67
N ASN A 100 -8.82 -14.64 25.85
CA ASN A 100 -7.62 -14.47 25.04
C ASN A 100 -7.87 -14.94 23.61
N ALA A 101 -7.38 -14.16 22.65
CA ALA A 101 -7.33 -14.60 21.27
C ALA A 101 -6.32 -15.75 21.10
N SER A 102 -6.60 -16.63 20.15
CA SER A 102 -5.70 -17.74 19.82
C SER A 102 -5.43 -17.81 18.33
N PHE A 103 -4.28 -18.39 17.98
CA PHE A 103 -3.86 -18.55 16.59
C PHE A 103 -3.29 -19.95 16.37
N SER A 104 -3.77 -20.64 15.34
CA SER A 104 -3.37 -22.01 15.03
C SER A 104 -3.41 -22.27 13.53
N TYR A 105 -2.83 -23.40 13.12
CA TYR A 105 -2.89 -23.90 11.75
C TYR A 105 -3.48 -25.31 11.75
N LYS A 106 -4.57 -25.51 11.00
CA LYS A 106 -5.27 -26.79 10.90
C LYS A 106 -5.75 -27.00 9.47
N GLN A 107 -5.55 -28.20 8.93
CA GLN A 107 -6.06 -28.63 7.61
C GLN A 107 -5.75 -27.65 6.46
N GLY A 108 -4.52 -27.12 6.39
CA GLY A 108 -4.14 -26.21 5.30
C GLY A 108 -4.69 -24.79 5.44
N LYS A 109 -5.14 -24.40 6.64
CA LYS A 109 -5.68 -23.06 6.91
C LYS A 109 -5.15 -22.54 8.23
N PHE A 110 -4.97 -21.23 8.30
CA PHE A 110 -4.82 -20.54 9.55
C PHE A 110 -6.18 -20.32 10.20
N ILE A 111 -6.26 -20.55 11.50
CA ILE A 111 -7.45 -20.33 12.31
C ILE A 111 -7.08 -19.39 13.44
N ALA A 112 -7.70 -18.22 13.44
CA ALA A 112 -7.65 -17.29 14.56
C ALA A 112 -9.01 -17.28 15.24
N THR A 113 -9.02 -17.36 16.57
CA THR A 113 -10.23 -17.18 17.38
C THR A 113 -10.09 -15.88 18.16
N VAL A 114 -11.09 -15.01 18.07
CA VAL A 114 -11.14 -13.71 18.76
C VAL A 114 -12.48 -13.56 19.46
N SER A 115 -12.55 -12.69 20.46
CA SER A 115 -13.81 -12.43 21.16
C SER A 115 -14.75 -11.61 20.27
N GLU A 116 -16.07 -11.76 20.47
CA GLU A 116 -17.09 -11.06 19.68
C GLU A 116 -17.06 -9.53 19.83
N ASP A 117 -16.52 -9.01 20.93
CA ASP A 117 -16.30 -7.58 21.17
C ASP A 117 -15.14 -6.99 20.35
N ILE A 118 -14.35 -7.83 19.66
CA ILE A 118 -13.23 -7.38 18.84
C ILE A 118 -13.68 -7.06 17.42
N THR A 119 -13.46 -5.81 17.02
CA THR A 119 -13.74 -5.32 15.67
C THR A 119 -12.65 -5.75 14.66
N PRO A 120 -12.98 -5.90 13.35
CA PRO A 120 -12.00 -6.24 12.32
C PRO A 120 -10.79 -5.29 12.25
N GLU A 121 -10.95 -4.02 12.63
CA GLU A 121 -9.88 -3.01 12.70
C GLU A 121 -8.83 -3.36 13.76
N GLN A 122 -9.22 -4.09 14.82
CA GLN A 122 -8.35 -4.51 15.91
C GLN A 122 -7.62 -5.84 15.63
N TYR A 123 -8.05 -6.60 14.61
CA TYR A 123 -7.53 -7.94 14.32
C TYR A 123 -6.02 -7.96 14.12
N ARG A 124 -5.48 -7.01 13.36
CA ARG A 124 -4.04 -6.96 13.12
C ARG A 124 -3.25 -6.86 14.43
N ASN A 125 -3.62 -5.93 15.31
CA ASN A 125 -2.88 -5.69 16.55
C ASN A 125 -2.96 -6.90 17.49
N LEU A 126 -4.08 -7.62 17.47
CA LEU A 126 -4.31 -8.80 18.28
C LEU A 126 -3.66 -10.07 17.71
N LEU A 127 -3.78 -10.31 16.40
CA LEU A 127 -3.42 -11.57 15.75
C LEU A 127 -2.00 -11.58 15.18
N TYR A 128 -1.43 -10.42 14.82
CA TYR A 128 -0.06 -10.38 14.29
C TYR A 128 0.99 -10.91 15.27
N PRO A 129 0.99 -10.55 16.57
CA PRO A 129 1.92 -11.11 17.54
C PRO A 129 1.77 -12.63 17.68
N LEU A 130 0.52 -13.13 17.75
CA LEU A 130 0.22 -14.56 17.88
C LEU A 130 0.67 -15.34 16.65
N TYR A 131 0.42 -14.80 15.46
CA TYR A 131 0.91 -15.37 14.20
C TYR A 131 2.43 -15.43 14.16
N LYS A 132 3.12 -14.34 14.53
CA LYS A 132 4.58 -14.28 14.56
C LYS A 132 5.16 -15.31 15.54
N GLN A 133 4.61 -15.40 16.74
CA GLN A 133 4.99 -16.40 17.73
C GLN A 133 4.76 -17.82 17.21
N TRP A 134 3.59 -18.07 16.61
CA TRP A 134 3.26 -19.37 16.03
C TRP A 134 4.26 -19.79 14.95
N ILE A 135 4.66 -18.86 14.06
CA ILE A 135 5.67 -19.10 13.03
C ILE A 135 7.04 -19.41 13.66
N MET A 136 7.42 -18.75 14.76
CA MET A 136 8.69 -18.97 15.44
C MET A 136 8.75 -20.32 16.18
N GLU A 137 7.63 -20.78 16.74
CA GLU A 137 7.56 -22.06 17.46
C GLU A 137 7.40 -23.28 16.54
N ARG A 138 6.90 -23.07 15.32
CA ARG A 138 6.51 -24.14 14.38
C ARG A 138 7.21 -24.06 13.01
N GLY A 139 8.13 -23.12 12.82
CA GLY A 139 8.98 -22.96 11.64
C GLY A 139 10.42 -23.29 11.97
#